data_AF-B5HWP5-F1
#
_entry.id   AF-B5HWP5-F1
#
_cell.length_a   1.000
_cell.length_b   1.000
_cell.length_c   1.000
_cell.angle_alpha   90.00
_cell.angle_beta   90.00
_cell.angle_gamma   90.00
#
_symmetry.space_group_name_H-M   'P 1'
#
loop_
_entity.id
_entity.type
_entity.pdbx_description
1 polymer ?
#
loop_
_entity_poly.entity_id
_entity_poly.type
_entity_poly.pdbx_seq_one_letter_code
_entity_poly.pdbx_strand_id
1 'polypeptide(L)'
;MRSVAEAVGSQGTLELLHALTEADALATGPAAWSSWRGSLVADLVKRVSAVLAGDDPDEPEAAAPTAEQERLAIEALATGGPVLSLRAQTELPADAQPSGDPEPLGVELVIAVPDQPGVLPAVAGVLAVHRLTVRTAELSTQELPDGVEGAVLLLNWRVAAQYGSLPQAARLRADLVRVLDGSLDVAGRLAERDAAYPRRRGVVAPPARVTVAGAASRHATVIEVRAQDAPGLLFRIGRALEDAGVRMRSAHVSTLGANAVDAFYVTDGKGAPLGAGEAASVARKLEETLRG
;
A
#
# COMPACT_ATOMS: atom_id res chain seq x y z
N MET A 1 -17.93 -2.29 -2.32
CA MET A 1 -18.72 -3.38 -1.72
C MET A 1 -20.10 -3.51 -2.34
N ARG A 2 -20.93 -2.44 -2.39
CA ARG A 2 -22.27 -2.50 -3.03
C ARG A 2 -22.23 -2.88 -4.51
N SER A 3 -21.34 -2.28 -5.29
CA SER A 3 -21.18 -2.65 -6.71
C SER A 3 -20.86 -4.15 -6.92
N VAL A 4 -20.07 -4.73 -6.01
CA VAL A 4 -19.74 -6.16 -6.02
C VAL A 4 -20.97 -6.98 -5.59
N ALA A 5 -21.67 -6.57 -4.53
CA ALA A 5 -22.90 -7.23 -4.09
C ALA A 5 -23.99 -7.22 -5.18
N GLU A 6 -24.16 -6.10 -5.89
CA GLU A 6 -25.07 -5.98 -7.04
C GLU A 6 -24.69 -6.93 -8.18
N ALA A 7 -23.39 -7.04 -8.49
CA ALA A 7 -22.90 -7.94 -9.54
C ALA A 7 -23.03 -9.42 -9.15
N VAL A 8 -22.84 -9.75 -7.88
CA VAL A 8 -22.91 -11.13 -7.35
C VAL A 8 -24.37 -11.59 -7.14
N GLY A 9 -25.24 -10.67 -6.72
CA GLY A 9 -26.69 -10.86 -6.62
C GLY A 9 -27.19 -11.73 -5.46
N SER A 10 -26.47 -12.78 -5.05
CA SER A 10 -26.91 -13.68 -3.98
C SER A 10 -25.76 -14.27 -3.15
N GLN A 11 -26.08 -14.66 -1.91
CA GLN A 11 -25.14 -15.31 -0.99
C GLN A 11 -24.57 -16.61 -1.59
N GLY A 12 -25.42 -17.45 -2.20
CA GLY A 12 -24.98 -18.70 -2.82
C GLY A 12 -24.02 -18.47 -4.00
N THR A 13 -24.24 -17.42 -4.79
CA THR A 13 -23.31 -17.02 -5.86
C THR A 13 -21.98 -16.55 -5.29
N LEU A 14 -21.99 -15.79 -4.20
CA LEU A 14 -20.78 -15.32 -3.52
C LEU A 14 -19.92 -16.48 -3.02
N GLU A 15 -20.55 -17.47 -2.37
CA GLU A 15 -19.87 -18.66 -1.87
C GLU A 15 -19.24 -19.49 -2.99
N LEU A 16 -19.96 -19.68 -4.11
CA LEU A 16 -19.43 -20.37 -5.28
C LEU A 16 -18.27 -19.61 -5.93
N LEU A 17 -18.37 -18.28 -6.07
CA LEU A 17 -17.29 -17.46 -6.61
C LEU A 17 -16.06 -17.49 -5.71
N HIS A 18 -16.24 -17.49 -4.39
CA HIS A 18 -15.14 -17.63 -3.43
C HIS A 18 -14.41 -18.96 -3.62
N ALA A 19 -15.16 -20.08 -3.59
CA ALA A 19 -14.60 -21.42 -3.76
C ALA A 19 -13.92 -21.60 -5.12
N LEU A 20 -14.53 -21.08 -6.20
CA LEU A 20 -13.95 -21.13 -7.54
C LEU A 20 -12.65 -20.32 -7.63
N THR A 21 -12.60 -19.13 -7.03
CA THR A 21 -11.41 -18.28 -7.00
C THR A 21 -10.26 -18.97 -6.27
N GLU A 22 -10.55 -19.57 -5.11
CA GLU A 22 -9.56 -20.32 -4.35
C GLU A 22 -9.06 -21.55 -5.13
N ALA A 23 -9.98 -22.35 -5.69
CA ALA A 23 -9.63 -23.55 -6.44
C ALA A 23 -8.79 -23.25 -7.68
N ASP A 24 -9.15 -22.21 -8.45
CA ASP A 24 -8.40 -21.78 -9.64
C ASP A 24 -7.00 -21.28 -9.27
N ALA A 25 -6.91 -20.43 -8.24
CA ALA A 25 -5.63 -19.92 -7.77
C ALA A 25 -4.72 -21.04 -7.25
N LEU A 26 -5.25 -21.98 -6.45
CA LEU A 26 -4.50 -23.15 -5.99
C LEU A 26 -4.02 -24.03 -7.15
N ALA A 27 -4.85 -24.21 -8.19
CA ALA A 27 -4.49 -24.99 -9.38
C ALA A 27 -3.34 -24.36 -10.18
N THR A 28 -3.23 -23.02 -10.20
CA THR A 28 -2.10 -22.32 -10.84
C THR A 28 -0.80 -22.35 -10.02
N GLY A 29 -0.89 -22.63 -8.71
CA GLY A 29 0.25 -22.90 -7.82
C GLY A 29 0.30 -22.02 -6.57
N PRO A 30 1.19 -22.33 -5.61
CA PRO A 30 1.24 -21.67 -4.30
C PRO A 30 1.59 -20.18 -4.37
N ALA A 31 2.27 -19.72 -5.43
CA ALA A 31 2.54 -18.30 -5.65
C ALA A 31 1.28 -17.50 -6.07
N ALA A 32 0.24 -18.19 -6.54
CA ALA A 32 -1.03 -17.58 -6.94
C ALA A 32 -2.02 -17.48 -5.76
N TRP A 33 -2.08 -18.48 -4.89
CA TRP A 33 -2.87 -18.47 -3.65
C TRP A 33 -1.98 -18.52 -2.41
N SER A 34 -1.62 -17.35 -1.89
CA SER A 34 -0.89 -17.23 -0.61
C SER A 34 -1.86 -17.03 0.55
N SER A 35 -1.40 -17.29 1.79
CA SER A 35 -2.16 -17.03 3.02
C SER A 35 -2.73 -15.60 3.08
N TRP A 36 -1.93 -14.63 2.62
CA TRP A 36 -2.31 -13.23 2.48
C TRP A 36 -3.43 -12.99 1.45
N ARG A 37 -3.33 -13.56 0.24
CA ARG A 37 -4.40 -13.40 -0.76
C ARG A 37 -5.69 -14.06 -0.29
N GLY A 38 -5.57 -15.22 0.35
CA GLY A 38 -6.68 -15.88 1.03
C GLY A 38 -7.35 -14.96 2.06
N SER A 39 -6.58 -14.31 2.93
CA SER A 39 -7.16 -13.39 3.93
C SER A 39 -7.85 -12.19 3.29
N LEU A 40 -7.28 -11.61 2.23
CA LEU A 40 -7.91 -10.50 1.49
C LEU A 40 -9.24 -10.91 0.83
N VAL A 41 -9.28 -12.08 0.19
CA VAL A 41 -10.49 -12.58 -0.47
C VAL A 41 -11.55 -12.95 0.56
N ALA A 42 -11.16 -13.59 1.67
CA ALA A 42 -12.06 -13.89 2.77
C ALA A 42 -12.67 -12.61 3.37
N ASP A 43 -11.87 -11.57 3.59
CA ASP A 43 -12.34 -10.26 4.07
C ASP A 43 -13.32 -9.61 3.08
N LEU A 44 -13.04 -9.68 1.78
CA LEU A 44 -13.94 -9.20 0.73
C LEU A 44 -15.29 -9.96 0.78
N VAL A 45 -15.25 -11.29 0.81
CA VAL A 45 -16.44 -12.15 0.87
C VAL A 45 -17.26 -11.84 2.11
N LYS A 46 -16.63 -11.71 3.27
CA LYS A 46 -17.29 -11.32 4.52
C LYS A 46 -18.03 -9.99 4.38
N ARG A 47 -17.37 -8.97 3.80
CA ARG A 47 -17.98 -7.63 3.63
C ARG A 47 -19.10 -7.63 2.60
N VAL A 48 -18.98 -8.35 1.50
CA VAL A 48 -20.04 -8.47 0.48
C VAL A 48 -21.23 -9.25 1.02
N SER A 49 -20.99 -10.30 1.80
CA SER A 49 -22.04 -11.08 2.47
C SER A 49 -22.87 -10.20 3.43
N ALA A 50 -22.22 -9.34 4.21
CA ALA A 50 -22.93 -8.37 5.07
C ALA A 50 -23.85 -7.45 4.26
N VAL A 51 -23.36 -6.90 3.13
CA VAL A 51 -24.18 -6.08 2.23
C VAL A 51 -25.38 -6.85 1.67
N LEU A 52 -25.18 -8.11 1.26
CA LEU A 52 -26.25 -8.98 0.76
C LEU A 52 -27.27 -9.33 1.85
N ALA A 53 -26.85 -9.37 3.12
CA ALA A 53 -27.73 -9.56 4.27
C ALA A 53 -28.54 -8.30 4.64
N GLY A 54 -28.29 -7.17 3.97
CA GLY A 54 -28.95 -5.90 4.20
C GLY A 54 -28.22 -4.98 5.19
N ASP A 55 -27.03 -5.36 5.64
CA ASP A 55 -26.16 -4.46 6.41
C ASP A 55 -25.59 -3.39 5.47
N ASP A 56 -25.46 -2.15 5.94
CA ASP A 56 -24.62 -1.16 5.29
C ASP A 56 -23.33 -1.07 6.11
N PRO A 57 -22.34 -1.97 5.90
CA PRO A 57 -21.09 -1.87 6.61
C PRO A 57 -20.49 -0.52 6.24
N ASP A 58 -20.38 0.37 7.22
CA ASP A 58 -19.68 1.61 7.02
C ASP A 58 -18.25 1.32 6.56
N GLU A 59 -17.75 2.09 5.60
CA GLU A 59 -16.32 2.06 5.32
C GLU A 59 -15.62 2.32 6.65
N PRO A 60 -14.70 1.42 7.10
CA PRO A 60 -14.13 1.54 8.42
C PRO A 60 -13.53 2.94 8.55
N GLU A 61 -14.09 3.70 9.49
CA GLU A 61 -13.52 4.96 9.90
C GLU A 61 -12.07 4.70 10.32
N ALA A 62 -11.19 5.69 10.13
CA ALA A 62 -9.80 5.51 10.54
C ALA A 62 -9.79 5.14 12.03
N ALA A 63 -9.32 3.93 12.34
CA ALA A 63 -9.29 3.47 13.72
C ALA A 63 -8.48 4.47 14.55
N ALA A 64 -8.94 4.73 15.76
CA ALA A 64 -8.18 5.56 16.70
C ALA A 64 -6.75 5.01 16.81
N PRO A 65 -5.73 5.88 16.90
CA PRO A 65 -4.36 5.45 17.05
C PRO A 65 -4.20 4.50 18.23
N THR A 66 -3.41 3.47 18.05
CA THR A 66 -2.99 2.61 19.15
C THR A 66 -2.03 3.37 20.08
N ALA A 67 -1.93 2.97 21.34
CA ALA A 67 -0.96 3.54 22.28
C ALA A 67 0.50 3.47 21.77
N GLU A 68 0.83 2.47 20.95
CA GLU A 68 2.12 2.40 20.25
C GLU A 68 2.30 3.56 19.27
N GLN A 69 1.32 3.79 18.42
CA GLN A 69 1.34 4.84 17.40
C GLN A 69 1.41 6.22 18.05
N GLU A 70 0.66 6.45 19.13
CA GLU A 70 0.74 7.68 19.91
C GLU A 70 2.14 7.89 20.48
N ARG A 71 2.74 6.86 21.08
CA ARG A 71 4.11 6.94 21.61
C ARG A 71 5.12 7.30 20.52
N LEU A 72 5.05 6.63 19.37
CA LEU A 72 5.93 6.91 18.24
C LEU A 72 5.73 8.34 17.72
N ALA A 73 4.50 8.84 17.67
CA ALA A 73 4.21 10.20 17.26
C ALA A 73 4.85 11.23 18.19
N ILE A 74 4.67 11.07 19.51
CA ILE A 74 5.28 11.94 20.53
C ILE A 74 6.81 11.94 20.39
N GLU A 75 7.43 10.78 20.18
CA GLU A 75 8.89 10.68 20.02
C GLU A 75 9.38 11.34 18.72
N ALA A 76 8.64 11.18 17.61
CA ALA A 76 8.96 11.80 16.34
C ALA A 76 8.96 13.33 16.43
N LEU A 77 8.01 13.89 17.18
CA LEU A 77 7.95 15.32 17.47
C LEU A 77 9.09 15.78 18.35
N ALA A 78 9.33 15.07 19.46
CA ALA A 78 10.40 15.41 20.41
C ALA A 78 11.79 15.39 19.76
N THR A 79 12.00 14.51 18.79
CA THR A 79 13.28 14.37 18.08
C THR A 79 13.37 15.16 16.78
N GLY A 80 12.23 15.66 16.26
CA GLY A 80 12.13 16.31 14.94
C GLY A 80 12.44 15.39 13.77
N GLY A 81 12.44 14.07 13.96
CA GLY A 81 12.85 13.10 12.95
C GLY A 81 11.99 11.85 12.94
N PRO A 82 12.16 10.97 11.93
CA PRO A 82 11.39 9.75 11.84
C PRO A 82 11.69 8.78 12.99
N VAL A 83 10.67 8.12 13.50
CA VAL A 83 10.75 7.02 14.48
C VAL A 83 9.99 5.83 13.90
N LEU A 84 10.49 4.61 14.10
CA LEU A 84 9.87 3.44 13.51
C LEU A 84 9.94 2.19 14.39
N SER A 85 8.95 1.32 14.21
CA SER A 85 8.77 0.05 14.92
C SER A 85 8.51 -1.06 13.91
N LEU A 86 9.12 -2.23 14.11
CA LEU A 86 8.95 -3.42 13.25
C LEU A 86 8.37 -4.56 14.10
N ARG A 87 7.24 -5.12 13.66
CA ARG A 87 6.57 -6.26 14.32
C ARG A 87 6.31 -7.37 13.31
N ALA A 88 6.87 -8.56 13.54
CA ALA A 88 6.55 -9.71 12.70
C ALA A 88 5.10 -10.16 12.98
N GLN A 89 4.26 -10.26 11.93
CA GLN A 89 2.94 -10.87 12.05
C GLN A 89 3.05 -12.37 11.73
N THR A 90 2.71 -13.21 12.72
CA THR A 90 2.72 -14.67 12.62
C THR A 90 1.32 -15.31 12.61
N GLU A 91 0.24 -14.54 12.66
CA GLU A 91 -1.11 -15.09 12.86
C GLU A 91 -1.77 -15.65 11.59
N LEU A 92 -1.72 -16.97 11.42
CA LEU A 92 -2.59 -17.71 10.51
C LEU A 92 -4.07 -17.35 10.77
N PRO A 93 -4.91 -17.19 9.73
CA PRO A 93 -6.36 -17.17 9.91
C PRO A 93 -6.81 -18.42 10.66
N ALA A 94 -7.77 -18.27 11.58
CA ALA A 94 -8.24 -19.35 12.47
C ALA A 94 -8.72 -20.63 11.75
N ASP A 95 -9.01 -20.54 10.45
CA ASP A 95 -9.57 -21.61 9.63
C ASP A 95 -8.57 -22.20 8.60
N ALA A 96 -7.30 -21.75 8.58
CA ALA A 96 -6.30 -22.28 7.65
C ALA A 96 -5.72 -23.61 8.15
N GLN A 97 -5.94 -24.70 7.41
CA GLN A 97 -5.25 -25.97 7.67
C GLN A 97 -3.73 -25.77 7.51
N PRO A 98 -2.90 -26.20 8.48
CA PRO A 98 -1.47 -26.03 8.39
C PRO A 98 -0.88 -27.01 7.36
N SER A 99 -0.75 -26.56 6.11
CA SER A 99 0.01 -27.25 5.07
C SER A 99 1.34 -26.51 4.83
N GLY A 100 2.37 -26.91 5.58
CA GLY A 100 3.73 -26.41 5.47
C GLY A 100 4.10 -25.30 6.47
N ASP A 101 5.39 -24.93 6.49
CA ASP A 101 5.89 -23.82 7.31
C ASP A 101 5.09 -22.55 6.99
N PRO A 102 4.51 -21.86 7.98
CA PRO A 102 3.70 -20.67 7.74
C PRO A 102 4.57 -19.60 7.08
N GLU A 103 4.24 -19.26 5.82
CA GLU A 103 4.84 -18.12 5.15
C GLU A 103 4.50 -16.87 5.98
N PRO A 104 5.48 -16.10 6.49
CA PRO A 104 5.19 -14.95 7.32
C PRO A 104 4.29 -13.99 6.56
N LEU A 105 3.16 -13.63 7.16
CA LEU A 105 2.13 -12.75 6.58
C LEU A 105 2.68 -11.36 6.22
N GLY A 106 3.86 -11.05 6.75
CA GLY A 106 4.63 -9.87 6.53
C GLY A 106 5.15 -9.35 7.86
N VAL A 107 5.76 -8.18 7.80
CA VAL A 107 6.16 -7.41 8.96
C VAL A 107 5.38 -6.11 8.91
N GLU A 108 4.72 -5.81 10.02
CA GLU A 108 4.13 -4.52 10.24
C GLU A 108 5.26 -3.53 10.56
N LEU A 109 5.37 -2.51 9.72
CA LEU A 109 6.28 -1.40 9.85
C LEU A 109 5.43 -0.16 10.14
N VAL A 110 5.54 0.32 11.38
CA VAL A 110 4.91 1.58 11.79
C VAL A 110 5.98 2.65 11.79
N ILE A 111 5.75 3.76 11.08
CA ILE A 111 6.64 4.91 11.03
C ILE A 111 5.86 6.14 11.45
N ALA A 112 6.41 6.92 12.37
CA ALA A 112 5.97 8.26 12.71
C ALA A 112 6.98 9.27 12.18
N VAL A 113 6.53 10.26 11.41
CA VAL A 113 7.38 11.33 10.86
C VAL A 113 6.68 12.67 11.07
N PRO A 114 7.37 13.74 11.49
CA PRO A 114 6.81 15.09 11.42
C PRO A 114 6.25 15.37 10.02
N ASP A 115 5.05 15.94 9.94
CA ASP A 115 4.38 16.19 8.67
C ASP A 115 5.19 17.18 7.83
N GLN A 116 5.68 16.70 6.68
CA GLN A 116 6.54 17.43 5.77
C GLN A 116 6.43 16.84 4.36
N PRO A 117 6.76 17.63 3.32
CA PRO A 117 6.86 17.11 1.95
C PRO A 117 7.87 15.96 1.84
N GLY A 118 7.62 15.03 0.94
CA GLY A 118 8.54 13.98 0.51
C GLY A 118 8.42 12.69 1.32
N VAL A 119 7.60 12.64 2.38
CA VAL A 119 7.58 11.48 3.30
C VAL A 119 7.19 10.19 2.60
N LEU A 120 6.11 10.20 1.82
CA LEU A 120 5.62 9.02 1.12
C LEU A 120 6.66 8.47 0.12
N PRO A 121 7.18 9.26 -0.84
CA PRO A 121 8.23 8.76 -1.72
C PRO A 121 9.49 8.38 -0.92
N ALA A 122 9.90 9.13 0.11
CA ALA A 122 11.08 8.79 0.90
C ALA A 122 10.98 7.39 1.52
N VAL A 123 9.85 7.08 2.18
CA VAL A 123 9.60 5.76 2.77
C VAL A 123 9.58 4.68 1.69
N ALA A 124 8.82 4.86 0.61
CA ALA A 124 8.77 3.90 -0.50
C ALA A 124 10.15 3.65 -1.12
N GLY A 125 10.96 4.69 -1.28
CA GLY A 125 12.30 4.63 -1.84
C GLY A 125 13.28 3.89 -0.92
N VAL A 126 13.28 4.18 0.38
CA VAL A 126 14.12 3.48 1.36
C VAL A 126 13.77 1.99 1.39
N LEU A 127 12.48 1.64 1.46
CA LEU A 127 12.05 0.24 1.43
C LEU A 127 12.50 -0.47 0.15
N ALA A 128 12.36 0.20 -1.00
CA ALA A 128 12.81 -0.34 -2.28
C ALA A 128 14.34 -0.54 -2.35
N VAL A 129 15.14 0.37 -1.77
CA VAL A 129 16.60 0.24 -1.67
C VAL A 129 16.99 -0.97 -0.80
N HIS A 130 16.26 -1.19 0.29
CA HIS A 130 16.43 -2.35 1.17
C HIS A 130 15.75 -3.62 0.65
N ARG A 131 15.20 -3.59 -0.56
CA ARG A 131 14.52 -4.72 -1.22
C ARG A 131 13.39 -5.32 -0.38
N LEU A 132 12.64 -4.43 0.26
CA LEU A 132 11.38 -4.76 0.90
C LEU A 132 10.25 -4.59 -0.11
N THR A 133 9.38 -5.59 -0.24
CA THR A 133 8.11 -5.46 -0.96
C THR A 133 7.09 -4.84 -0.04
N VAL A 134 6.31 -3.91 -0.57
CA VAL A 134 5.15 -3.34 0.13
C VAL A 134 3.92 -4.12 -0.32
N ARG A 135 3.08 -4.52 0.64
CA ARG A 135 1.80 -5.19 0.37
C ARG A 135 0.64 -4.23 0.63
N THR A 136 0.69 -3.55 1.77
CA THR A 136 -0.25 -2.49 2.13
C THR A 136 0.51 -1.31 2.69
N ALA A 137 -0.03 -0.13 2.45
CA ALA A 137 0.43 1.12 3.04
C ALA A 137 -0.81 1.89 3.51
N GLU A 138 -0.88 2.21 4.79
CA GLU A 138 -1.91 3.08 5.36
C GLU A 138 -1.24 4.33 5.91
N LEU A 139 -1.82 5.50 5.64
CA LEU A 139 -1.30 6.78 6.04
C LEU A 139 -2.41 7.56 6.74
N SER A 140 -2.10 8.08 7.92
CA SER A 140 -2.98 8.98 8.64
C SER A 140 -2.18 10.15 9.21
N THR A 141 -2.82 11.31 9.24
CA THR A 141 -2.28 12.49 9.92
C THR A 141 -2.81 12.50 11.34
N GLN A 142 -1.92 12.66 12.31
CA GLN A 142 -2.25 12.90 13.70
C GLN A 142 -2.03 14.37 14.02
N GLU A 143 -3.13 15.03 14.39
CA GLU A 143 -3.06 16.37 14.96
C GLU A 143 -2.53 16.29 16.39
N LEU A 144 -1.88 17.37 16.78
CA LEU A 144 -1.28 17.50 18.09
C LEU A 144 -2.33 17.86 19.15
N PRO A 145 -2.12 17.47 20.43
CA PRO A 145 -2.86 18.04 21.54
C PRO A 145 -2.73 19.56 21.56
N ASP A 146 -3.77 20.22 22.10
CA ASP A 146 -3.86 21.69 22.15
C ASP A 146 -2.57 22.36 22.64
N GLY A 147 -2.03 23.29 21.84
CA GLY A 147 -0.89 24.13 22.19
C GLY A 147 0.47 23.73 21.61
N VAL A 148 0.54 22.66 20.80
CA VAL A 148 1.76 22.31 20.03
C VAL A 148 1.49 22.49 18.53
N GLU A 149 2.31 23.30 17.85
CA GLU A 149 2.22 23.46 16.40
C GLU A 149 2.86 22.26 15.68
N GLY A 150 2.15 21.75 14.67
CA GLY A 150 2.62 20.66 13.81
C GLY A 150 1.62 19.51 13.70
N ALA A 151 1.98 18.52 12.90
CA ALA A 151 1.27 17.25 12.79
C ALA A 151 2.29 16.13 12.60
N VAL A 152 1.87 14.89 12.87
CA VAL A 152 2.68 13.70 12.60
C VAL A 152 1.97 12.86 11.56
N LEU A 153 2.70 12.43 10.53
CA LEU A 153 2.27 11.38 9.64
C LEU A 153 2.58 10.03 10.29
N LEU A 154 1.54 9.23 10.49
CA LEU A 154 1.63 7.82 10.84
C LEU A 154 1.48 6.99 9.57
N LEU A 155 2.46 6.14 9.32
CA LEU A 155 2.48 5.20 8.21
C LEU A 155 2.47 3.78 8.78
N ASN A 156 1.39 3.02 8.55
CA ASN A 156 1.29 1.61 8.92
C ASN A 156 1.38 0.73 7.66
N TRP A 157 2.53 0.12 7.44
CA TRP A 157 2.84 -0.58 6.20
C TRP A 157 3.12 -2.06 6.48
N ARG A 158 2.53 -2.95 5.68
CA ARG A 158 2.94 -4.35 5.67
C ARG A 158 4.00 -4.56 4.61
N VAL A 159 5.16 -5.03 5.05
CA VAL A 159 6.31 -5.27 4.18
C VAL A 159 6.82 -6.70 4.29
N ALA A 160 7.52 -7.19 3.27
CA ALA A 160 8.24 -8.46 3.33
C ALA A 160 9.62 -8.31 2.70
N ALA A 161 10.63 -9.01 3.24
CA ALA A 161 11.92 -9.11 2.57
C ALA A 161 11.78 -9.90 1.27
N GLN A 162 12.33 -9.39 0.16
CA GLN A 162 12.39 -10.17 -1.09
C GLN A 162 13.23 -11.43 -0.93
N TYR A 163 14.25 -11.38 -0.08
CA TYR A 163 15.11 -12.50 0.29
C TYR A 163 15.86 -12.16 1.60
N GLY A 164 16.32 -13.19 2.30
CA GLY A 164 17.11 -13.03 3.52
C GLY A 164 16.30 -12.51 4.71
N SER A 165 17.01 -11.95 5.70
CA SER A 165 16.41 -11.35 6.89
C SER A 165 16.02 -9.90 6.67
N LEU A 166 15.11 -9.41 7.51
CA LEU A 166 14.72 -8.01 7.53
C LEU A 166 15.91 -7.12 7.96
N PRO A 167 16.03 -5.91 7.39
CA PRO A 167 17.00 -4.94 7.86
C PRO A 167 16.67 -4.50 9.29
N GLN A 168 17.72 -4.09 10.02
CA GLN A 168 17.54 -3.52 11.35
C GLN A 168 16.78 -2.19 11.26
N ALA A 169 15.86 -1.97 12.20
CA ALA A 169 15.08 -0.74 12.33
C ALA A 169 15.96 0.53 12.30
N ALA A 170 17.07 0.52 13.04
CA ALA A 170 18.01 1.64 13.10
C ALA A 170 18.60 2.00 11.72
N ARG A 171 18.82 1.00 10.85
CA ARG A 171 19.35 1.22 9.49
C ARG A 171 18.29 1.83 8.57
N LEU A 172 17.05 1.33 8.62
CA LEU A 172 15.94 1.94 7.89
C LEU A 172 15.74 3.39 8.32
N ARG A 173 15.81 3.66 9.63
CA ARG A 173 15.66 5.00 10.20
C ARG A 173 16.77 5.93 9.70
N ALA A 174 18.02 5.49 9.77
CA ALA A 174 19.16 6.28 9.34
C ALA A 174 19.08 6.64 7.85
N ASP A 175 18.70 5.71 6.99
CA ASP A 175 18.52 6.01 5.57
C ASP A 175 17.30 6.92 5.34
N LEU A 176 16.20 6.75 6.08
CA LEU A 176 15.04 7.65 5.97
C LEU A 176 15.36 9.08 6.39
N VAL A 177 16.11 9.28 7.48
CA VAL A 177 16.64 10.61 7.86
C VAL A 177 17.41 11.22 6.69
N ARG A 178 18.33 10.46 6.09
CA ARG A 178 19.18 10.94 4.99
C ARG A 178 18.42 11.23 3.69
N VAL A 179 17.32 10.54 3.42
CA VAL A 179 16.48 10.86 2.26
C VAL A 179 15.70 12.14 2.52
N LEU A 180 15.12 12.28 3.72
CA LEU A 180 14.33 13.46 4.09
C LEU A 180 15.18 14.74 4.19
N ASP A 181 16.45 14.63 4.61
CA ASP A 181 17.39 15.76 4.63
C ASP A 181 18.13 16.00 3.30
N GLY A 182 17.88 15.15 2.29
CA GLY A 182 18.46 15.25 0.95
C GLY A 182 19.92 14.76 0.83
N SER A 183 20.54 14.24 1.90
CA SER A 183 21.91 13.70 1.87
C SER A 183 22.04 12.30 1.25
N LEU A 184 20.93 11.69 0.87
CA LEU A 184 20.87 10.41 0.16
C LEU A 184 20.03 10.53 -1.12
N ASP A 185 20.69 10.42 -2.27
CA ASP A 185 20.02 10.30 -3.58
C ASP A 185 19.41 8.91 -3.77
N VAL A 186 18.17 8.77 -3.27
CA VAL A 186 17.40 7.54 -3.40
C VAL A 186 17.01 7.24 -4.86
N ALA A 187 16.77 8.28 -5.67
CA ALA A 187 16.39 8.12 -7.07
C ALA A 187 17.55 7.53 -7.88
N GLY A 188 18.76 8.08 -7.72
CA GLY A 188 19.98 7.56 -8.33
C GLY A 188 20.26 6.11 -7.94
N ARG A 189 20.16 5.77 -6.64
CA ARG A 189 20.34 4.37 -6.18
C ARG A 189 19.34 3.39 -6.77
N LEU A 190 18.08 3.81 -6.93
CA LEU A 190 17.06 2.97 -7.56
C LEU A 190 17.33 2.82 -9.07
N ALA A 191 17.78 3.86 -9.74
CA ALA A 191 18.15 3.82 -11.16
C ALA A 191 19.37 2.91 -11.42
N GLU A 192 20.42 3.01 -10.60
CA GLU A 192 21.58 2.11 -10.64
C GLU A 192 21.15 0.64 -10.47
N ARG A 193 20.19 0.39 -9.57
CA ARG A 193 19.66 -0.96 -9.33
C ARG A 193 18.86 -1.49 -10.53
N ASP A 194 18.00 -0.69 -11.14
CA ASP A 194 17.25 -1.09 -12.33
C ASP A 194 18.21 -1.39 -13.50
N ALA A 195 19.27 -0.60 -13.65
CA ALA A 195 20.31 -0.81 -14.66
C ALA A 195 21.15 -2.08 -14.43
N ALA A 196 21.42 -2.44 -13.17
CA ALA A 196 22.21 -3.63 -12.81
C ALA A 196 21.52 -4.97 -13.11
N TYR A 197 20.19 -4.98 -13.20
CA TYR A 197 19.39 -6.14 -13.56
C TYR A 197 18.63 -5.89 -14.88
N PRO A 198 19.35 -5.76 -16.01
CA PRO A 198 18.73 -5.43 -17.28
C PRO A 198 17.73 -6.51 -17.67
N ARG A 199 16.54 -6.06 -18.07
CA ARG A 199 15.39 -6.90 -18.41
C ARG A 199 15.77 -7.96 -19.45
N ARG A 200 15.21 -9.17 -19.34
CA ARG A 200 15.37 -10.22 -20.37
C ARG A 200 14.93 -9.65 -21.73
N ARG A 201 15.86 -9.54 -22.68
CA ARG A 201 15.58 -9.11 -24.06
C ARG A 201 14.51 -10.03 -24.67
N GLY A 202 13.41 -9.45 -25.15
CA GLY A 202 12.42 -10.16 -26.00
C GLY A 202 10.95 -9.95 -25.64
N VAL A 203 10.62 -9.53 -24.41
CA VAL A 203 9.23 -9.22 -24.02
C VAL A 203 9.10 -7.72 -23.78
N VAL A 204 8.41 -7.03 -24.70
CA VAL A 204 8.01 -5.63 -24.49
C VAL A 204 6.86 -5.65 -23.51
N ALA A 205 7.08 -5.13 -22.31
CA ALA A 205 6.00 -4.97 -21.34
C ALA A 205 4.92 -4.04 -21.91
N PRO A 206 3.63 -4.31 -21.67
CA PRO A 206 2.58 -3.38 -22.04
C PRO A 206 2.81 -2.03 -21.35
N PRO A 207 2.41 -0.91 -22.00
CA PRO A 207 2.54 0.40 -21.40
C PRO A 207 1.72 0.48 -20.10
N ALA A 208 2.20 1.28 -19.15
CA ALA A 208 1.47 1.57 -17.94
C ALA A 208 0.07 2.12 -18.27
N ARG A 209 -0.91 1.72 -17.47
CA ARG A 209 -2.31 2.14 -17.57
C ARG A 209 -2.77 2.62 -16.20
N VAL A 210 -3.37 3.80 -16.16
CA VAL A 210 -3.91 4.37 -14.93
C VAL A 210 -5.40 4.63 -15.11
N THR A 211 -6.21 4.10 -14.22
CA THR A 211 -7.67 4.23 -14.27
C THR A 211 -8.21 4.76 -12.96
N VAL A 212 -9.21 5.64 -13.03
CA VAL A 212 -9.95 6.09 -11.85
C VAL A 212 -11.15 5.17 -11.65
N ALA A 213 -11.21 4.48 -10.51
CA ALA A 213 -12.34 3.63 -10.16
C ALA A 213 -13.45 4.49 -9.53
N GLY A 214 -14.51 4.76 -10.30
CA GLY A 214 -15.66 5.52 -9.83
C GLY A 214 -16.45 4.79 -8.75
N ALA A 215 -16.88 5.52 -7.71
CA ALA A 215 -17.71 5.01 -6.62
C ALA A 215 -17.15 3.78 -5.86
N ALA A 216 -15.83 3.56 -5.93
CA ALA A 216 -15.15 2.49 -5.20
C ALA A 216 -15.01 2.78 -3.69
N SER A 217 -14.97 4.05 -3.30
CA SER A 217 -14.96 4.51 -1.91
C SER A 217 -15.81 5.77 -1.72
N ARG A 218 -16.37 5.93 -0.51
CA ARG A 218 -17.07 7.15 -0.07
C ARG A 218 -16.12 8.24 0.44
N HIS A 219 -14.95 7.84 0.94
CA HIS A 219 -14.01 8.74 1.62
C HIS A 219 -12.75 9.06 0.81
N ALA A 220 -12.54 8.41 -0.33
CA ALA A 220 -11.39 8.68 -1.21
C ALA A 220 -11.71 8.39 -2.68
N THR A 221 -10.93 9.00 -3.56
CA THR A 221 -10.87 8.61 -4.98
C THR A 221 -9.89 7.46 -5.13
N VAL A 222 -10.29 6.40 -5.83
CA VAL A 222 -9.44 5.23 -6.06
C VAL A 222 -8.77 5.32 -7.43
N ILE A 223 -7.45 5.31 -7.45
CA ILE A 223 -6.61 5.27 -8.65
C ILE A 223 -5.98 3.89 -8.75
N GLU A 224 -6.32 3.15 -9.81
CA GLU A 224 -5.68 1.88 -10.14
C GLU A 224 -4.52 2.11 -11.12
N VAL A 225 -3.36 1.54 -10.81
CA VAL A 225 -2.16 1.57 -11.65
C VAL A 225 -1.82 0.15 -12.05
N ARG A 226 -1.81 -0.12 -13.35
CA ARG A 226 -1.27 -1.36 -13.93
C ARG A 226 0.00 -1.03 -14.68
N ALA A 227 1.13 -1.57 -14.25
CA ALA A 227 2.42 -1.31 -14.86
C ALA A 227 3.34 -2.53 -14.71
N GLN A 228 4.41 -2.57 -15.49
CA GLN A 228 5.49 -3.53 -15.27
C GLN A 228 6.11 -3.29 -13.89
N ASP A 229 6.24 -4.34 -13.09
CA ASP A 229 6.90 -4.26 -11.79
C ASP A 229 8.40 -4.00 -12.00
N ALA A 230 8.94 -3.03 -11.25
CA ALA A 230 10.30 -2.57 -11.37
C ALA A 230 10.78 -1.96 -10.04
N PRO A 231 12.10 -2.03 -9.75
CA PRO A 231 12.73 -1.30 -8.66
C PRO A 231 12.21 0.13 -8.49
N GLY A 232 11.57 0.42 -7.34
CA GLY A 232 11.13 1.77 -7.02
C GLY A 232 9.87 2.24 -7.77
N LEU A 233 9.04 1.35 -8.30
CA LEU A 233 7.74 1.73 -8.88
C LEU A 233 6.90 2.56 -7.90
N LEU A 234 6.72 2.10 -6.66
CA LEU A 234 5.98 2.83 -5.64
C LEU A 234 6.62 4.19 -5.29
N PHE A 235 7.95 4.30 -5.31
CA PHE A 235 8.66 5.58 -5.15
C PHE A 235 8.28 6.58 -6.26
N ARG A 236 8.28 6.13 -7.52
CA ARG A 236 7.91 6.97 -8.67
C ARG A 236 6.44 7.38 -8.62
N ILE A 237 5.54 6.45 -8.31
CA ILE A 237 4.11 6.74 -8.15
C ILE A 237 3.90 7.73 -7.00
N GLY A 238 4.53 7.48 -5.86
CA GLY A 238 4.45 8.34 -4.69
C GLY A 238 4.88 9.77 -4.95
N ARG A 239 6.00 9.94 -5.66
CA ARG A 239 6.47 11.26 -6.10
C ARG A 239 5.47 11.92 -7.06
N ALA A 240 4.93 11.17 -8.02
CA ALA A 240 3.96 11.71 -8.97
C ALA A 240 2.64 12.16 -8.32
N LEU A 241 2.17 11.42 -7.31
CA LEU A 241 1.00 11.79 -6.50
C LEU A 241 1.28 13.06 -5.69
N GLU A 242 2.44 13.14 -5.06
CA GLU A 242 2.83 14.32 -4.29
C GLU A 242 3.01 15.56 -5.17
N ASP A 243 3.68 15.42 -6.32
CA ASP A 243 3.82 16.47 -7.34
C ASP A 243 2.46 16.89 -7.94
N ALA A 244 1.40 16.09 -7.76
CA ALA A 244 0.04 16.43 -8.13
C ALA A 244 -0.75 17.09 -6.99
N GLY A 245 -0.17 17.21 -5.79
CA GLY A 245 -0.79 17.85 -4.63
C GLY A 245 -1.88 17.03 -3.95
N VAL A 246 -1.97 15.73 -4.23
CA VAL A 246 -2.97 14.84 -3.62
C VAL A 246 -2.37 14.08 -2.44
N ARG A 247 -3.20 13.79 -1.43
CA ARG A 247 -2.81 13.00 -0.27
C ARG A 247 -3.19 11.54 -0.49
N MET A 248 -2.30 10.63 -0.16
CA MET A 248 -2.61 9.20 -0.14
C MET A 248 -3.08 8.80 1.26
N ARG A 249 -4.26 8.19 1.35
CA ARG A 249 -4.80 7.60 2.58
C ARG A 249 -4.37 6.14 2.73
N SER A 250 -4.42 5.39 1.63
CA SER A 250 -3.93 4.02 1.61
C SER A 250 -3.50 3.58 0.22
N ALA A 251 -2.69 2.54 0.17
CA ALA A 251 -2.37 1.80 -1.03
C ALA A 251 -2.39 0.30 -0.78
N HIS A 252 -2.90 -0.43 -1.76
CA HIS A 252 -2.81 -1.88 -1.84
C HIS A 252 -1.94 -2.21 -3.04
N VAL A 253 -0.82 -2.87 -2.78
CA VAL A 253 0.23 -3.15 -3.77
C VAL A 253 0.26 -4.65 -4.00
N SER A 254 0.16 -5.05 -5.27
CA SER A 254 0.10 -6.46 -5.64
C SER A 254 0.87 -6.71 -6.93
N THR A 255 1.76 -7.69 -6.91
CA THR A 255 2.46 -8.15 -8.11
C THR A 255 1.80 -9.42 -8.64
N LEU A 256 1.42 -9.41 -9.92
CA LEU A 256 0.93 -10.55 -10.68
C LEU A 256 1.89 -10.85 -11.84
N GLY A 257 2.66 -11.93 -11.68
CA GLY A 257 3.72 -12.27 -12.64
C GLY A 257 4.78 -11.18 -12.70
N ALA A 258 4.86 -10.49 -13.83
CA ALA A 258 5.81 -9.40 -14.05
C ALA A 258 5.18 -8.00 -13.92
N ASN A 259 3.89 -7.90 -13.62
CA ASN A 259 3.16 -6.64 -13.54
C ASN A 259 2.72 -6.34 -12.12
N ALA A 260 2.80 -5.07 -11.72
CA ALA A 260 2.14 -4.54 -10.56
C ALA A 260 0.71 -4.11 -10.92
N VAL A 261 -0.22 -4.39 -10.01
CA VAL A 261 -1.61 -3.95 -10.03
C VAL A 261 -1.88 -3.32 -8.67
N ASP A 262 -1.72 -2.01 -8.62
CA ASP A 262 -1.74 -1.24 -7.39
C ASP A 262 -2.99 -0.37 -7.34
N ALA A 263 -3.61 -0.27 -6.17
CA ALA A 263 -4.77 0.59 -5.93
C ALA A 263 -4.43 1.63 -4.86
N PHE A 264 -4.59 2.91 -5.20
CA PHE A 264 -4.28 4.05 -4.34
C PHE A 264 -5.56 4.81 -3.99
N TYR A 265 -5.83 4.95 -2.70
CA TYR A 265 -6.93 5.74 -2.17
C TYR A 265 -6.40 7.13 -1.87
N VAL A 266 -6.83 8.11 -2.67
CA VAL A 266 -6.31 9.49 -2.62
C VAL A 266 -7.41 10.50 -2.32
N THR A 267 -7.02 11.59 -1.68
CA THR A 267 -7.88 12.70 -1.29
C THR A 267 -7.23 14.03 -1.66
N ASP A 268 -8.04 15.09 -1.66
CA ASP A 268 -7.54 16.46 -1.75
C ASP A 268 -6.85 16.88 -0.42
N GLY A 269 -6.33 18.10 -0.38
CA GLY A 269 -5.71 18.65 0.83
C GLY A 269 -6.66 18.80 2.04
N LYS A 270 -7.98 18.67 1.84
CA LYS A 270 -9.01 18.72 2.90
C LYS A 270 -9.47 17.33 3.32
N GLY A 271 -8.93 16.26 2.73
CA GLY A 271 -9.32 14.89 3.03
C GLY A 271 -10.59 14.42 2.30
N ALA A 272 -11.10 15.19 1.33
CA ALA A 272 -12.26 14.80 0.53
C ALA A 272 -11.83 14.04 -0.74
N PRO A 273 -12.72 13.20 -1.32
CA PRO A 273 -12.49 12.63 -2.65
C PRO A 273 -12.25 13.72 -3.70
N LEU A 274 -11.37 13.45 -4.66
CA LEU A 274 -11.04 14.35 -5.75
C LEU A 274 -12.25 14.55 -6.68
N GLY A 275 -12.38 15.76 -7.23
CA GLY A 275 -13.33 16.03 -8.29
C GLY A 275 -12.98 15.25 -9.57
N ALA A 276 -13.96 14.91 -10.41
CA ALA A 276 -13.75 14.07 -11.60
C ALA A 276 -12.66 14.60 -12.56
N GLY A 277 -12.59 15.93 -12.76
CA GLY A 277 -11.57 16.56 -13.60
C GLY A 277 -10.17 16.48 -12.99
N GLU A 278 -10.06 16.67 -11.68
CA GLU A 278 -8.80 16.55 -10.93
C GLU A 278 -8.30 15.11 -10.93
N ALA A 279 -9.17 14.14 -10.61
CA ALA A 279 -8.85 12.72 -10.65
C ALA A 279 -8.34 12.27 -12.03
N ALA A 280 -8.98 12.73 -13.11
CA ALA A 280 -8.53 12.44 -14.48
C ALA A 280 -7.17 13.08 -14.81
N SER A 281 -6.91 14.29 -14.29
CA SER A 281 -5.62 14.96 -14.45
C SER A 281 -4.50 14.22 -13.71
N VAL A 282 -4.74 13.81 -12.46
CA VAL A 282 -3.80 13.00 -11.67
C VAL A 282 -3.51 11.69 -12.37
N ALA A 283 -4.54 10.96 -12.82
CA ALA A 283 -4.38 9.70 -13.53
C ALA A 283 -3.52 9.85 -14.80
N ARG A 284 -3.76 10.90 -15.60
CA ARG A 284 -2.97 11.19 -16.80
C ARG A 284 -1.50 11.47 -16.46
N LYS A 285 -1.25 12.30 -15.45
CA LYS A 285 0.13 12.65 -15.02
C LYS A 285 0.88 11.42 -14.50
N LEU A 286 0.22 10.54 -13.76
CA LEU A 286 0.80 9.26 -13.35
C LEU A 286 1.11 8.39 -14.57
N GLU A 287 0.18 8.25 -15.51
CA GLU A 287 0.39 7.43 -16.70
C GLU A 287 1.56 7.95 -17.56
N GLU A 288 1.67 9.26 -17.75
CA GLU A 288 2.79 9.91 -18.43
C GLU A 288 4.12 9.64 -17.72
N THR A 289 4.15 9.81 -16.39
CA THR A 289 5.36 9.59 -15.56
C THR A 289 5.85 8.14 -15.61
N LEU A 290 4.93 7.17 -15.72
CA LEU A 290 5.25 5.75 -15.75
C LEU A 290 5.65 5.23 -17.13
N ARG A 291 5.37 5.98 -18.21
CA ARG A 291 5.79 5.63 -19.57
C ARG A 291 7.29 5.87 -19.84
N GLY A 292 7.93 6.74 -19.04
CA GLY A 292 9.34 7.11 -19.20
C GLY A 292 9.50 8.39 -19.98
#